data_AF-A0AAQ2XW53-F1
#
_entry.id   AF-A0AAQ2XW53-F1
#
_cell.length_a   1.000
_cell.length_b   1.000
_cell.length_c   1.000
_cell.angle_alpha   90.00
_cell.angle_beta   90.00
_cell.angle_gamma   90.00
#
_symmetry.space_group_name_H-M   'P 1'
#
loop_
_entity.id
_entity.type
_entity.pdbx_description
1 polymer ?
#
loop_
_entity_poly.entity_id
_entity_poly.type
_entity_poly.pdbx_seq_one_letter_code
_entity_poly.pdbx_strand_id
1 'polypeptide(L)' 'MFTEEGTCDWCKKPSFVTRHDYVDGKYHSSCKACYDIAKIDVRLFNQGELQMRERMAQRAS' A
#
# COMPACT_ATOMS: atom_id res chain seq x y z
N MET A 1 -8.92 2.22 10.80
CA MET A 1 -9.66 3.35 11.42
C MET A 1 -8.83 4.61 11.19
N PHE A 2 -9.45 5.77 10.93
CA PHE A 2 -8.73 7.02 10.63
C PHE A 2 -8.59 7.85 11.91
N THR A 3 -7.65 7.48 12.78
CA THR A 3 -7.50 8.04 14.13
C THR A 3 -6.16 8.72 14.37
N GLU A 4 -5.20 8.55 13.47
CA GLU A 4 -3.88 9.16 13.56
C GLU A 4 -3.81 10.38 12.64
N GLU A 5 -3.32 11.51 13.12
CA GLU A 5 -3.08 12.69 12.28
C GLU A 5 -1.84 12.49 11.42
N GLY A 6 -1.93 12.86 10.14
CA GLY A 6 -0.81 12.76 9.21
C GLY A 6 -1.13 13.31 7.83
N THR A 7 -0.17 13.19 6.91
CA THR A 7 -0.38 13.55 5.50
C THR A 7 -0.81 12.32 4.72
N CYS A 8 -1.90 12.42 3.97
CA CYS A 8 -2.33 11.33 3.09
C CYS A 8 -1.37 11.17 1.92
N ASP A 9 -0.88 9.96 1.68
CA ASP A 9 0.08 9.68 0.60
C ASP A 9 -0.53 9.76 -0.80
N TRP A 10 -1.85 9.69 -0.94
CA TRP A 10 -2.52 9.79 -2.24
C TRP A 10 -2.87 11.23 -2.61
N CYS A 11 -3.55 11.97 -1.73
CA CYS A 11 -3.97 13.35 -2.03
C CYS A 11 -3.00 14.42 -1.54
N LYS A 12 -1.96 14.04 -0.79
CA LYS A 12 -0.93 14.91 -0.19
C LYS A 12 -1.48 16.01 0.75
N LYS A 13 -2.70 15.83 1.25
CA LYS A 13 -3.34 16.74 2.22
C LYS A 13 -3.21 16.21 3.66
N PRO A 14 -3.05 17.09 4.67
CA PRO A 14 -3.19 16.72 6.07
C PRO A 14 -4.60 16.17 6.36
N SER A 15 -4.70 15.09 7.12
CA SER A 15 -5.95 14.45 7.51
C SER A 15 -5.75 13.46 8.66
N PHE A 16 -6.84 12.88 9.14
CA PHE A 16 -6.74 11.62 9.85
C PHE A 16 -6.54 10.49 8.85
N VAL A 17 -5.49 9.70 9.07
CA VAL A 17 -5.03 8.67 8.14
C VAL A 17 -5.14 7.28 8.75
N THR A 18 -5.09 6.28 7.88
CA THR A 18 -4.99 4.87 8.25
C THR A 18 -3.91 4.21 7.42
N ARG A 19 -3.16 3.31 8.04
CA ARG A 19 -2.00 2.63 7.47
C ARG A 19 -2.39 1.52 6.48
N HIS A 20 -1.58 1.36 5.45
CA HIS A 20 -1.58 0.26 4.48
C HIS A 20 -0.18 -0.33 4.38
N ASP A 21 -0.05 -1.64 4.57
CA ASP A 21 1.22 -2.36 4.55
C ASP A 21 1.46 -3.04 3.19
N TYR A 22 2.70 -2.96 2.72
CA TYR A 22 3.17 -3.57 1.50
C TYR A 22 4.00 -4.83 1.80
N VAL A 23 4.03 -5.80 0.88
CA VAL A 23 4.77 -7.07 1.04
C VAL A 23 6.30 -6.91 1.05
N ASP A 24 6.80 -5.72 0.74
CA ASP A 24 8.21 -5.35 0.85
C ASP A 24 8.58 -4.74 2.22
N GLY A 25 7.61 -4.64 3.13
CA GLY A 25 7.80 -4.09 4.48
C GLY A 25 7.65 -2.56 4.57
N LYS A 26 7.39 -1.86 3.46
CA LYS A 26 7.04 -0.44 3.50
C LYS A 26 5.57 -0.25 3.87
N TYR A 27 5.21 0.97 4.23
CA TYR A 27 3.82 1.36 4.47
C TYR A 27 3.55 2.75 3.92
N HIS A 28 2.27 2.98 3.58
CA HIS A 28 1.73 4.30 3.29
C HIS A 28 0.44 4.50 4.07
N SER A 29 0.00 5.75 4.18
CA SER A 29 -1.17 6.14 4.96
C SER A 29 -2.15 6.94 4.10
N SER A 30 -3.41 6.53 4.08
CA SER A 30 -4.47 7.21 3.31
C SER A 30 -5.45 7.92 4.22
N CYS A 31 -6.00 9.06 3.79
CA CYS A 31 -7.21 9.62 4.39
C CYS A 31 -8.46 8.84 3.95
N LYS A 32 -9.60 9.11 4.60
CA LYS A 32 -10.88 8.43 4.31
C LYS A 32 -11.31 8.54 2.85
N ALA A 33 -11.12 9.70 2.22
CA ALA A 33 -11.51 9.93 0.83
C ALA A 33 -10.67 9.13 -0.18
N CYS A 34 -9.41 8.83 0.16
CA CYS A 34 -8.50 8.07 -0.71
C CYS A 34 -8.45 6.57 -0.35
N TYR A 35 -9.23 6.10 0.61
CA TYR A 35 -9.07 4.76 1.17
C TYR A 35 -9.30 3.64 0.15
N ASP A 36 -10.36 3.75 -0.64
CA ASP A 36 -10.73 2.69 -1.60
C ASP A 36 -9.69 2.58 -2.72
N ILE A 37 -9.22 3.71 -3.26
CA ILE A 37 -8.13 3.71 -4.26
C ILE A 37 -6.81 3.21 -3.65
N ALA A 38 -6.49 3.60 -2.41
CA ALA A 38 -5.30 3.13 -1.72
C ALA A 38 -5.30 1.61 -1.54
N LYS A 39 -6.44 1.01 -1.16
CA LYS A 39 -6.57 -0.45 -1.05
C LYS A 39 -6.35 -1.16 -2.38
N ILE A 40 -6.86 -0.61 -3.48
CA ILE A 40 -6.70 -1.20 -4.81
C ILE A 40 -5.22 -1.12 -5.22
N ASP A 41 -4.59 0.04 -5.06
CA ASP A 41 -3.19 0.27 -5.42
C ASP A 41 -2.24 -0.65 -4.64
N VAL A 42 -2.39 -0.72 -3.31
CA VAL A 42 -1.60 -1.60 -2.43
C VAL A 42 -1.78 -3.07 -2.83
N ARG A 43 -3.01 -3.50 -3.14
CA ARG A 43 -3.29 -4.87 -3.57
C ARG A 43 -2.58 -5.20 -4.89
N LEU A 44 -2.64 -4.31 -5.88
CA LEU A 44 -2.01 -4.51 -7.18
C LEU A 44 -0.50 -4.56 -7.07
N PHE A 45 0.11 -3.67 -6.29
CA PHE A 45 1.54 -3.72 -6.00
C PHE A 45 1.93 -5.05 -5.36
N ASN A 46 1.23 -5.47 -4.30
CA ASN A 46 1.54 -6.71 -3.58
C ASN A 46 1.42 -7.94 -4.49
N GLN A 47 0.41 -7.97 -5.37
CA GLN A 47 0.26 -9.04 -6.35
C GLN A 47 1.44 -9.06 -7.35
N GLY A 48 1.85 -7.89 -7.84
CA GLY A 48 2.99 -7.77 -8.75
C GLY A 48 4.30 -8.25 -8.12
N GLU A 49 4.57 -7.84 -6.89
CA GLU A 49 5.76 -8.25 -6.13
C GLU A 49 5.81 -9.77 -5.90
N LEU A 50 4.70 -10.38 -5.49
CA LEU A 50 4.63 -11.83 -5.29
C LEU A 50 4.86 -12.60 -6.61
N GLN A 51 4.23 -12.15 -7.71
CA GLN A 51 4.45 -12.76 -9.02
C GLN A 51 5.91 -12.64 -9.50
N MET A 52 6.59 -11.53 -9.18
CA MET A 52 8.02 -11.40 -9.50
C MET A 52 8.87 -12.35 -8.67
N ARG A 53 8.60 -12.47 -7.36
CA ARG A 53 9.30 -13.40 -6.46
C ARG A 53 9.15 -14.85 -6.93
N GLU A 54 7.95 -15.27 -7.31
CA GLU A 54 7.67 -16.60 -7.86
C GLU A 54 8.48 -16.87 -9.14
N ARG A 55 8.49 -15.92 -10.09
CA ARG A 55 9.27 -16.03 -11.33
C ARG A 55 10.77 -16.12 -11.07
N MET A 56 11.29 -15.37 -10.10
CA MET A 56 12.71 -15.44 -9.72
C MET A 56 13.05 -16.77 -9.07
N ALA A 57 12.18 -17.30 -8.19
CA ALA A 57 12.37 -18.60 -7.54
C ALA A 57 12.40 -19.75 -8.57
N GLN A 58 11.49 -19.72 -9.55
CA GLN A 58 11.46 -20.72 -10.65
C GLN A 58 12.71 -20.68 -11.52
N ARG A 59 13.32 -19.51 -11.74
CA ARG A 59 14.56 -19.37 -12.53
C ARG A 59 15.82 -19.81 -11.80
N ALA A 60 15.78 -19.82 -10.46
CA ALA A 60 16.90 -20.21 -9.62
C ALA A 60 16.89 -21.72 -9.27
N SER A 61 15.85 -22.45 -9.70
CA SER A 61 15.67 -23.89 -9.50
C SER A 61 16.22 -24.72 -10.66
#